data_AF-A0A2E7LFG2-F1
#
_entry.id   AF-A0A2E7LFG2-F1
#
_cell.length_a   1.000
_cell.length_b   1.000
_cell.length_c   1.000
_cell.angle_alpha   90.00
_cell.angle_beta   90.00
_cell.angle_gamma   90.00
#
_symmetry.space_group_name_H-M   'P 1'
#
loop_
_entity.id
_entity.type
_entity.pdbx_description
1 polymer ?
#
loop_
_entity_poly.entity_id
_entity_poly.type
_entity_poly.pdbx_seq_one_letter_code
_entity_poly.pdbx_strand_id
1 'polypeptide(L)'
;MGKRGRNRPSRRRTQRTDPVESRVAEAATVGWMLTTVVTLVADLGLLVAWAIVARSDAQSLPEAVAVLPGLLLFTATITGILAVLLVPAVYFLRLQYPPWQITVAALGIGLFPIACRGVLAF
;
A
#
# COMPACT_ATOMS: atom_id res chain seq x y z
N MET A 1 -33.32 65.28 3.44
CA MET A 1 -33.78 63.89 3.62
C MET A 1 -33.48 63.14 2.33
N GLY A 2 -32.55 62.20 2.19
CA GLY A 2 -32.02 61.21 3.11
C GLY A 2 -32.41 59.83 2.58
N LYS A 3 -31.50 59.12 1.91
CA LYS A 3 -31.51 57.64 1.78
C LYS A 3 -30.14 57.14 1.30
N ARG A 4 -29.25 56.98 2.27
CA ARG A 4 -28.13 56.03 2.21
C ARG A 4 -28.73 54.62 2.14
N GLY A 5 -28.29 53.78 1.22
CA GLY A 5 -28.74 52.40 1.10
C GLY A 5 -27.76 51.55 0.31
N ARG A 6 -26.56 51.33 0.85
CA ARG A 6 -26.13 50.05 1.45
C ARG A 6 -25.37 49.19 0.44
N ASN A 7 -24.09 49.50 0.29
CA ASN A 7 -23.09 48.63 -0.30
C ASN A 7 -23.15 47.27 0.40
N ARG A 8 -23.68 46.26 -0.29
CA ARG A 8 -23.55 44.87 0.14
C ARG A 8 -22.06 44.53 -0.02
N PRO A 9 -21.32 44.19 1.04
CA PRO A 9 -19.97 43.68 0.87
C PRO A 9 -20.11 42.40 0.06
N SER A 10 -19.52 42.39 -1.14
CA SER A 10 -19.37 41.18 -1.92
C SER A 10 -18.69 40.19 -0.98
N ARG A 11 -19.42 39.12 -0.67
CA ARG A 11 -18.93 38.00 0.11
C ARG A 11 -17.76 37.49 -0.72
N ARG A 12 -16.53 37.92 -0.37
CA ARG A 12 -15.29 37.35 -0.89
C ARG A 12 -15.51 35.87 -0.76
N ARG A 13 -15.73 35.23 -1.90
CA ARG A 13 -15.68 33.80 -2.05
C ARG A 13 -14.27 33.51 -1.59
N THR A 14 -14.13 33.11 -0.33
CA THR A 14 -12.94 32.47 0.18
C THR A 14 -12.82 31.27 -0.74
N GLN A 15 -12.07 31.49 -1.82
CA GLN A 15 -11.46 30.45 -2.60
C GLN A 15 -10.76 29.64 -1.50
N ARG A 16 -11.38 28.53 -1.12
CA ARG A 16 -10.71 27.49 -0.37
C ARG A 16 -9.54 27.14 -1.28
N THR A 17 -8.41 27.79 -1.04
CA THR A 17 -7.13 27.20 -1.35
C THR A 17 -7.15 25.98 -0.44
N ASP A 18 -7.66 24.86 -0.95
CA ASP A 18 -7.45 23.58 -0.30
C ASP A 18 -5.94 23.55 -0.02
N PRO A 19 -5.51 23.26 1.23
CA PRO A 19 -4.10 23.23 1.53
C PRO A 19 -3.47 22.30 0.51
N VAL A 20 -2.67 22.86 -0.40
CA VAL A 20 -2.04 22.10 -1.48
C VAL A 20 -1.12 21.14 -0.78
N GLU A 21 -1.60 19.92 -0.55
CA GLU A 21 -0.83 18.85 0.04
C GLU A 21 0.45 18.73 -0.78
N SER A 22 1.59 18.63 -0.12
CA SER A 22 2.88 18.62 -0.82
C SER A 22 2.87 17.51 -1.86
N ARG A 23 3.32 17.79 -3.09
CA ARG A 23 3.46 16.77 -4.15
C ARG A 23 4.28 15.56 -3.67
N VAL A 24 5.17 15.78 -2.71
CA VAL A 24 5.95 14.73 -2.05
C VAL A 24 5.08 13.80 -1.21
N ALA A 25 4.10 14.34 -0.47
CA ALA A 25 3.17 13.55 0.33
C ALA A 25 2.23 12.72 -0.55
N GLU A 26 1.75 13.29 -1.66
CA GLU A 26 0.96 12.57 -2.66
C GLU A 26 1.77 11.42 -3.27
N ALA A 27 2.98 11.71 -3.77
CA ALA A 27 3.87 10.70 -4.35
C ALA A 27 4.24 9.58 -3.36
N ALA A 28 4.55 9.92 -2.10
CA ALA A 28 4.84 8.95 -1.06
C ALA A 28 3.66 8.01 -0.79
N THR A 29 2.43 8.54 -0.84
CA THR A 29 1.24 7.72 -0.62
C THR A 29 0.92 6.84 -1.82
N VAL A 30 1.04 7.37 -3.03
CA VAL A 30 0.86 6.56 -4.25
C VAL A 30 1.91 5.46 -4.28
N GLY A 31 3.17 5.77 -3.96
CA GLY A 31 4.24 4.79 -3.83
C GLY A 31 3.94 3.73 -2.78
N TRP A 32 3.45 4.14 -1.60
CA TRP A 32 3.04 3.21 -0.54
C TRP A 32 1.89 2.29 -0.96
N MET A 33 0.85 2.85 -1.58
CA MET A 33 -0.31 2.08 -2.06
C MET A 33 0.10 1.11 -3.17
N LEU A 34 0.91 1.56 -4.14
CA LEU A 34 1.43 0.70 -5.21
C LEU A 34 2.30 -0.42 -4.65
N THR A 35 3.20 -0.11 -3.71
CA THR A 35 4.02 -1.13 -3.06
C THR A 35 3.15 -2.16 -2.35
N THR A 36 2.14 -1.71 -1.61
CA THR A 36 1.19 -2.59 -0.91
C THR A 36 0.42 -3.50 -1.87
N VAL A 37 -0.04 -2.97 -3.01
CA VAL A 37 -0.73 -3.76 -4.04
C VAL A 37 0.21 -4.79 -4.68
N VAL A 38 1.44 -4.41 -4.98
CA VAL A 38 2.44 -5.34 -5.53
C VAL A 38 2.74 -6.46 -4.53
N THR A 39 2.88 -6.15 -3.24
CA THR A 39 3.03 -7.18 -2.19
C THR A 39 1.82 -8.11 -2.14
N LEU A 40 0.60 -7.58 -2.16
CA LEU A 40 -0.61 -8.38 -2.17
C LEU A 40 -0.67 -9.33 -3.38
N VAL A 41 -0.31 -8.85 -4.57
CA VAL A 41 -0.27 -9.69 -5.78
C VAL A 41 0.79 -10.79 -5.64
N ALA A 42 1.95 -10.47 -5.08
CA ALA A 42 3.00 -11.45 -4.82
C ALA A 42 2.55 -12.51 -3.79
N ASP A 43 1.84 -12.11 -2.73
CA ASP A 43 1.28 -13.02 -1.73
C ASP A 43 0.23 -13.96 -2.33
N LEU A 44 -0.69 -13.43 -3.14
CA LEU A 44 -1.68 -14.24 -3.86
C LEU A 44 -1.01 -15.22 -4.82
N GLY A 45 -0.01 -14.75 -5.57
CA GLY A 45 0.79 -15.60 -6.45
C GLY A 45 1.50 -16.70 -5.67
N LEU A 46 2.08 -16.38 -4.52
CA LEU A 46 2.75 -17.33 -3.63
C LEU A 46 1.76 -18.42 -3.18
N LEU A 47 0.57 -18.05 -2.72
CA LEU A 47 -0.45 -19.01 -2.29
C LEU A 47 -0.87 -19.95 -3.41
N VAL A 48 -1.06 -19.41 -4.63
CA VAL A 48 -1.40 -20.21 -5.81
C VAL A 48 -0.26 -21.15 -6.18
N ALA A 49 0.98 -20.63 -6.27
CA ALA A 49 2.15 -21.43 -6.62
C ALA A 49 2.40 -22.54 -5.58
N TRP A 50 2.26 -22.22 -4.29
CA TRP A 50 2.39 -23.20 -3.21
C TRP A 50 1.30 -24.27 -3.27
N ALA A 51 0.05 -23.90 -3.53
CA ALA A 51 -1.05 -24.85 -3.69
C ALA A 51 -0.86 -25.80 -4.90
N ILE A 52 -0.28 -25.31 -6.00
CA ILE A 52 0.07 -26.13 -7.16
C ILE A 52 1.17 -27.12 -6.78
N VAL A 53 2.26 -26.64 -6.18
CA VAL A 53 3.41 -27.48 -5.79
C VAL A 53 2.99 -28.53 -4.76
N ALA A 54 2.20 -28.16 -3.74
CA ALA A 54 1.76 -29.07 -2.68
C ALA A 54 0.82 -30.19 -3.16
N ARG A 55 0.15 -30.02 -4.31
CA ARG A 55 -0.79 -31.02 -4.87
C ARG A 55 -0.22 -31.86 -6.00
N SER A 56 0.98 -31.54 -6.47
CA SER A 56 1.57 -32.19 -7.64
C SER A 56 2.68 -33.16 -7.22
N ASP A 57 2.81 -34.28 -7.94
CA ASP A 57 3.95 -35.16 -7.75
C ASP A 57 5.23 -34.47 -8.22
N ALA A 58 6.25 -34.44 -7.34
CA ALA A 58 7.51 -33.72 -7.54
C ALA A 58 8.24 -34.11 -8.84
N GLN A 59 7.97 -35.30 -9.36
CA GLN A 59 8.59 -35.85 -10.57
C GLN A 59 7.94 -35.38 -11.88
N SER A 60 6.75 -34.77 -11.81
CA SER A 60 5.97 -34.31 -12.97
C SER A 60 6.03 -32.80 -13.19
N LEU A 61 6.53 -32.05 -12.20
CA LEU A 61 6.57 -30.59 -12.24
C LEU A 61 7.82 -30.08 -12.96
N PRO A 62 7.67 -29.10 -13.87
CA PRO A 62 8.81 -28.35 -14.38
C PRO A 62 9.55 -27.64 -13.24
N GLU A 63 10.88 -27.68 -13.25
CA GLU A 63 11.74 -27.06 -12.23
C GLU A 63 11.42 -25.57 -12.02
N ALA A 64 11.09 -24.85 -13.11
CA ALA A 64 10.68 -23.45 -13.05
C ALA A 64 9.43 -23.21 -12.18
N VAL A 65 8.49 -24.15 -12.13
CA VAL A 65 7.30 -24.07 -11.29
C VAL A 65 7.63 -24.41 -9.83
N ALA A 66 8.58 -25.32 -9.62
CA ALA A 66 9.03 -25.70 -8.28
C ALA A 66 9.75 -24.56 -7.54
N VAL A 67 10.52 -23.72 -8.25
CA VAL A 67 11.23 -22.57 -7.66
C VAL A 67 10.39 -21.30 -7.52
N LEU A 68 9.25 -21.22 -8.23
CA LEU A 68 8.39 -20.04 -8.28
C LEU A 68 7.89 -19.57 -6.90
N PRO A 69 7.43 -20.46 -5.98
CA PRO A 69 7.03 -20.03 -4.63
C PRO A 69 8.15 -19.32 -3.88
N GLY A 70 9.39 -19.80 -3.99
CA GLY A 70 10.54 -19.19 -3.31
C GLY A 70 10.84 -17.79 -3.83
N LEU A 71 10.76 -17.58 -5.15
CA LEU A 71 10.95 -16.26 -5.77
C LEU A 71 9.83 -15.30 -5.37
N LEU A 72 8.58 -15.74 -5.41
CA LEU A 72 7.43 -14.92 -5.01
C LEU A 72 7.51 -14.53 -3.53
N LEU A 73 7.88 -15.46 -2.66
CA LEU A 73 8.10 -15.17 -1.23
C LEU A 73 9.22 -14.14 -1.04
N PHE A 74 10.33 -14.25 -1.78
CA PHE A 74 11.43 -13.28 -1.73
C PHE A 74 10.98 -11.89 -2.17
N THR A 75 10.30 -11.78 -3.31
CA THR A 75 9.76 -10.52 -3.81
C THR A 75 8.72 -9.92 -2.87
N ALA A 76 7.79 -10.73 -2.35
CA ALA A 76 6.80 -10.32 -1.37
C ALA A 76 7.45 -9.81 -0.08
N THR A 77 8.53 -10.47 0.38
CA THR A 77 9.27 -10.03 1.59
C THR A 77 9.88 -8.65 1.40
N ILE A 78 10.59 -8.41 0.29
CA ILE A 78 11.25 -7.12 0.03
C ILE A 78 10.21 -6.00 -0.10
N THR A 79 9.18 -6.24 -0.90
CA THR A 79 8.12 -5.25 -1.13
C THR A 79 7.29 -5.02 0.13
N GLY A 80 7.02 -6.05 0.92
CA GLY A 80 6.30 -5.96 2.19
C GLY A 80 7.06 -5.15 3.25
N ILE A 81 8.38 -5.37 3.37
CA ILE A 81 9.24 -4.53 4.22
C ILE A 81 9.17 -3.06 3.76
N LEU A 82 9.30 -2.83 2.45
CA LEU A 82 9.22 -1.47 1.90
C LEU A 82 7.85 -0.82 2.17
N ALA A 83 6.76 -1.58 2.03
CA ALA A 83 5.41 -1.10 2.33
C ALA A 83 5.26 -0.70 3.80
N VAL A 84 5.79 -1.50 4.73
CA VAL A 84 5.77 -1.19 6.18
C VAL A 84 6.64 0.04 6.49
N LEU A 85 7.83 0.14 5.90
CA LEU A 85 8.74 1.27 6.10
C LEU A 85 8.19 2.60 5.54
N LEU A 86 7.34 2.54 4.52
CA LEU A 86 6.68 3.72 3.97
C LEU A 86 5.51 4.22 4.84
N VAL A 87 4.97 3.42 5.75
CA VAL A 87 3.90 3.84 6.68
C VAL A 87 4.29 5.10 7.46
N PRO A 88 5.41 5.16 8.21
CA PRO A 88 5.77 6.38 8.93
C PRO A 88 5.96 7.57 7.99
N ALA A 89 6.54 7.37 6.80
CA ALA A 89 6.71 8.45 5.82
C ALA A 89 5.36 9.06 5.39
N VAL A 90 4.35 8.22 5.13
CA VAL A 90 2.99 8.70 4.79
C VAL A 90 2.34 9.40 5.99
N TYR A 91 2.52 8.89 7.21
CA TYR A 91 1.98 9.51 8.42
C TYR A 91 2.62 10.87 8.74
N PHE A 92 3.90 11.07 8.46
CA PHE A 92 4.58 12.35 8.70
C PHE A 92 4.35 13.38 7.60
N LEU A 93 4.16 12.93 6.35
CA LEU A 93 4.04 13.84 5.21
C LEU A 93 2.60 14.30 4.94
N ARG A 94 1.60 13.51 5.36
CA ARG A 94 0.19 13.86 5.14
C ARG A 94 -0.36 14.78 6.22
N LEU A 95 -1.13 15.78 5.78
CA LEU A 95 -1.92 16.63 6.66
C LEU A 95 -3.20 15.93 7.15
N GLN A 96 -3.73 15.01 6.35
CA GLN A 96 -4.87 14.15 6.71
C GLN A 96 -4.40 12.71 6.83
N TYR A 97 -4.52 12.16 8.03
CA TYR A 97 -4.11 10.79 8.30
C TYR A 97 -4.86 9.79 7.43
N PRO A 98 -4.17 8.76 6.90
CA PRO A 98 -4.84 7.68 6.19
C PRO A 98 -5.81 6.97 7.14
N PRO A 99 -6.97 6.49 6.65
CA PRO A 99 -7.94 5.79 7.47
C PRO A 99 -7.31 4.52 8.05
N TRP A 100 -7.54 4.30 9.35
CA TRP A 100 -6.93 3.22 10.12
C TRP A 100 -7.04 1.84 9.46
N GLN A 101 -8.18 1.56 8.82
CA GLN A 101 -8.44 0.28 8.14
C GLN A 101 -7.40 0.00 7.03
N ILE A 102 -7.01 1.02 6.26
CA ILE A 102 -6.03 0.88 5.17
C ILE A 102 -4.64 0.67 5.77
N THR A 103 -4.29 1.39 6.82
CA THR A 103 -2.99 1.19 7.49
C THR A 103 -2.85 -0.22 8.05
N VAL A 104 -3.88 -0.72 8.76
CA VAL A 104 -3.86 -2.09 9.31
C VAL A 104 -3.79 -3.13 8.20
N ALA A 105 -4.55 -2.94 7.10
CA ALA A 105 -4.48 -3.86 5.96
C ALA A 105 -3.08 -3.86 5.32
N ALA A 106 -2.48 -2.70 5.09
CA ALA A 106 -1.14 -2.60 4.52
C ALA A 106 -0.07 -3.22 5.42
N LEU A 107 -0.18 -3.05 6.74
CA LEU A 107 0.68 -3.72 7.71
C LEU A 107 0.48 -5.24 7.67
N GLY A 108 -0.78 -5.71 7.63
CA GLY A 108 -1.10 -7.13 7.53
C GLY A 108 -0.50 -7.76 6.27
N ILE A 109 -0.69 -7.12 5.12
CA ILE A 109 -0.13 -7.54 3.83
C ILE A 109 1.41 -7.52 3.88
N GLY A 110 2.02 -6.45 4.39
CA GLY A 110 3.48 -6.34 4.45
C GLY A 110 4.14 -7.33 5.42
N LEU A 111 3.46 -7.70 6.51
CA LEU A 111 3.95 -8.65 7.51
C LEU A 111 3.67 -10.11 7.14
N PHE A 112 2.66 -10.39 6.30
CA PHE A 112 2.30 -11.73 5.86
C PHE A 112 3.49 -12.52 5.27
N PRO A 113 4.26 -12.02 4.29
CA PRO A 113 5.38 -12.77 3.72
C PRO A 113 6.52 -12.99 4.73
N ILE A 114 6.68 -12.10 5.70
CA ILE A 114 7.67 -12.27 6.79
C ILE A 114 7.25 -13.43 7.70
N ALA A 115 5.96 -13.49 8.06
CA ALA A 115 5.41 -14.60 8.84
C ALA A 115 5.50 -15.92 8.05
N CYS A 116 5.11 -15.93 6.77
CA CYS A 116 5.22 -17.11 5.91
C CYS A 116 6.67 -17.59 5.78
N ARG A 117 7.63 -16.68 5.63
CA ARG A 117 9.05 -17.05 5.60
C ARG A 117 9.49 -17.69 6.92
N GLY A 118 9.04 -17.18 8.06
CA GLY A 118 9.33 -17.78 9.37
C GLY A 118 8.73 -19.18 9.54
N VAL A 119 7.56 -19.45 8.95
CA VAL A 119 6.86 -20.74 9.03
C VAL A 119 7.38 -21.76 8.02
N LEU A 120 7.71 -21.33 6.79
CA LEU A 120 8.16 -22.19 5.69
C LEU A 120 9.68 -22.42 5.67
N ALA A 121 10.44 -21.88 6.62
CA ALA A 121 11.89 -22.07 6.72
C ALA A 121 12.32 -23.42 7.36
N PHE A 122 11.48 -24.45 7.30
CA PHE A 122 11.77 -25.82 7.72
C PHE A 122 11.75 -26.77 6.52
#